data_AF-A0A970KPL8-F1
#
_entry.id   AF-A0A970KPL8-F1
#
_cell.length_a   1.000
_cell.length_b   1.000
_cell.length_c   1.000
_cell.angle_alpha   90.00
_cell.angle_beta   90.00
_cell.angle_gamma   90.00
#
_symmetry.space_group_name_H-M   'P 1'
#
loop_
_entity.id
_entity.type
_entity.pdbx_description
1 polymer ?
#
loop_
_entity_poly.entity_id
_entity_poly.type
_entity_poly.pdbx_seq_one_letter_code
_entity_poly.pdbx_strand_id
1 'polypeptide(L)'
;MGTVKCACCDEFKRFKIRDEAVRVWVAKVVDNTPADQPPFGLDGSGVFRIAKIGCDCIVLILLNPADNYQPWREYVVKCKDIVAMRGG
;
A
#
# COMPACT_ATOMS: atom_id res chain seq x y z
N MET A 1 25.69 -15.61 5.99
CA MET A 1 25.29 -14.20 6.17
C MET A 1 23.78 -14.19 6.27
N GLY A 2 23.25 -13.78 7.43
CA GLY A 2 21.86 -13.96 7.82
C GLY A 2 20.91 -13.26 6.85
N THR A 3 19.86 -13.97 6.44
CA THR A 3 18.73 -13.41 5.72
C THR A 3 18.15 -12.27 6.55
N VAL A 4 18.40 -11.02 6.12
CA VAL A 4 17.68 -9.86 6.64
C VAL A 4 16.22 -10.12 6.32
N LYS A 5 15.46 -10.60 7.31
CA LYS A 5 14.01 -10.75 7.20
C LYS A 5 13.46 -9.35 6.99
N CYS A 6 13.09 -9.03 5.76
CA CYS A 6 12.43 -7.78 5.43
C CYS A 6 11.09 -7.75 6.19
N ALA A 7 11.09 -7.15 7.39
CA ALA A 7 10.05 -7.28 8.40
C ALA A 7 8.68 -6.75 7.91
N CYS A 8 8.71 -5.80 6.99
CA CYS A 8 7.51 -5.24 6.38
C CYS A 8 6.83 -6.20 5.40
N CYS A 9 7.53 -7.24 4.94
CA CYS A 9 7.02 -8.14 3.91
C CYS A 9 6.14 -9.24 4.48
N ASP A 10 6.45 -9.77 5.66
CA ASP A 10 5.83 -11.01 6.13
C ASP A 10 4.37 -10.81 6.57
N GLU A 11 4.04 -9.66 7.17
CA GLU A 11 2.67 -9.36 7.56
C GLU A 11 1.77 -9.05 6.36
N PHE A 12 2.28 -8.36 5.34
CA PHE A 12 1.47 -7.92 4.19
C PHE A 12 1.45 -8.89 3.02
N LYS A 13 2.37 -9.85 2.97
CA LYS A 13 2.37 -10.95 1.98
C LYS A 13 1.03 -11.68 1.92
N ARG A 14 0.37 -11.87 3.07
CA ARG A 14 -0.93 -12.55 3.14
C ARG A 14 -1.98 -11.86 2.27
N PHE A 15 -2.00 -10.53 2.24
CA PHE A 15 -2.96 -9.74 1.48
C PHE A 15 -2.67 -9.81 -0.01
N LYS A 16 -1.38 -9.80 -0.40
CA LYS A 16 -0.98 -10.01 -1.79
C LYS A 16 -1.36 -11.41 -2.30
N ILE A 17 -1.12 -12.46 -1.52
CA ILE A 17 -1.44 -13.85 -1.92
C ILE A 17 -2.96 -14.03 -2.13
N ARG A 18 -3.77 -13.30 -1.35
CA ARG A 18 -5.24 -13.34 -1.44
C ARG A 18 -5.83 -12.40 -2.50
N ASP A 19 -5.00 -11.61 -3.17
CA ASP A 19 -5.42 -10.50 -4.04
C ASP A 19 -6.50 -9.61 -3.40
N GLU A 20 -6.37 -9.38 -2.10
CA GLU A 20 -7.38 -8.72 -1.26
C GLU A 20 -7.27 -7.20 -1.38
N ALA A 21 -8.42 -6.51 -1.34
CA ALA A 21 -8.45 -5.07 -1.19
C ALA A 21 -8.06 -4.71 0.25
N VAL A 22 -7.00 -3.92 0.39
CA VAL A 22 -6.47 -3.49 1.68
C VAL A 22 -6.63 -1.99 1.86
N ARG A 23 -7.10 -1.60 3.03
CA ARG A 23 -6.97 -0.20 3.46
C ARG A 23 -5.57 0.01 4.01
N VAL A 24 -4.87 1.02 3.51
CA VAL A 24 -3.50 1.37 3.93
C VAL A 24 -3.50 2.76 4.56
N TRP A 25 -2.83 2.89 5.70
CA TRP A 25 -2.60 4.16 6.38
C TRP A 25 -1.10 4.46 6.40
N VAL A 26 -0.73 5.71 6.09
CA VAL A 26 0.67 6.15 6.13
C VAL A 26 0.86 7.34 7.07
N ALA A 27 2.02 7.42 7.71
CA ALA A 27 2.38 8.48 8.64
C ALA A 27 2.65 9.81 7.91
N LYS A 28 3.21 9.72 6.69
CA LYS A 28 3.56 10.87 5.85
C LYS A 28 3.25 10.57 4.39
N VAL A 29 2.51 11.47 3.74
CA VAL A 29 2.16 11.37 2.30
C VAL A 29 3.28 11.93 1.41
N VAL A 30 4.20 12.70 1.99
CA VAL A 30 5.16 13.59 1.32
C VAL A 30 6.22 12.85 0.47
N ASP A 31 6.38 11.54 0.66
CA ASP A 31 7.44 10.72 0.06
C ASP A 31 6.91 9.60 -0.87
N ASN A 32 5.60 9.58 -1.14
CA ASN A 32 4.96 8.55 -1.97
C ASN A 32 4.62 9.12 -3.35
N THR A 33 4.84 8.31 -4.39
CA THR A 33 4.63 8.73 -5.78
C THR A 33 3.30 8.21 -6.31
N PRO A 34 2.51 9.02 -7.05
CA PRO A 34 2.69 10.45 -7.34
C PRO A 34 2.48 11.39 -6.14
N ALA A 35 3.30 12.45 -6.06
CA ALA A 35 3.33 13.43 -4.95
C ALA A 35 2.21 14.49 -5.01
N ASP A 36 1.57 14.59 -6.17
CA ASP A 36 0.65 15.63 -6.61
C ASP A 36 -0.82 15.32 -6.29
N GLN A 37 -1.12 14.12 -5.76
CA GLN A 37 -2.47 13.76 -5.32
C GLN A 37 -2.36 12.89 -4.07
N PRO A 38 -3.02 13.24 -2.95
CA PRO A 38 -3.03 12.34 -1.80
C PRO A 38 -3.79 11.07 -2.22
N PRO A 39 -3.17 9.88 -2.26
CA PRO A 39 -3.92 8.63 -2.50
C PRO A 39 -4.79 8.22 -1.31
N PHE A 40 -4.79 9.08 -0.30
CA PHE A 40 -5.40 8.91 0.99
C PHE A 40 -6.52 9.94 1.09
N GLY A 41 -7.68 9.53 1.59
CA GLY A 41 -8.71 10.48 2.00
C GLY A 41 -8.18 11.48 3.01
N LEU A 42 -9.00 12.45 3.40
CA LEU A 42 -8.64 13.46 4.41
C LEU A 42 -8.17 12.85 5.75
N ASP A 43 -8.42 11.57 5.97
CA ASP A 43 -8.04 10.74 7.11
C ASP A 43 -6.69 10.02 6.96
N GLY A 44 -5.98 10.18 5.84
CA GLY A 44 -4.71 9.49 5.60
C GLY A 44 -4.88 8.01 5.21
N SER A 45 -6.08 7.57 4.78
CA SER A 45 -6.36 6.20 4.39
C SER A 45 -6.87 6.04 2.95
N GLY A 46 -6.49 4.96 2.27
CA GLY A 46 -6.96 4.63 0.92
C GLY A 46 -7.16 3.12 0.75
N VAL A 47 -7.96 2.71 -0.23
CA VAL A 47 -8.19 1.29 -0.54
C VAL A 47 -7.37 0.88 -1.76
N PHE A 48 -6.54 -0.15 -1.59
CA PHE A 48 -5.55 -0.55 -2.58
C PHE A 48 -5.55 -2.06 -2.78
N ARG A 49 -4.95 -2.54 -3.87
CA ARG A 49 -4.42 -3.90 -3.99
C ARG A 49 -2.90 -3.88 -3.97
N ILE A 50 -2.28 -4.93 -3.46
CA ILE A 50 -0.83 -5.03 -3.44
C ILE A 50 -0.33 -5.64 -4.76
N ALA A 51 0.26 -4.82 -5.63
CA ALA A 51 0.91 -5.31 -6.85
C ALA A 51 2.23 -6.00 -6.56
N LYS A 52 3.09 -5.36 -5.75
CA LYS A 52 4.45 -5.87 -5.48
C LYS A 52 4.90 -5.52 -4.07
N ILE A 53 5.61 -6.44 -3.43
CA ILE A 53 6.24 -6.23 -2.13
C ILE A 53 7.74 -6.33 -2.35
N GLY A 54 8.45 -5.23 -2.12
CA GLY A 54 9.90 -5.17 -2.01
C GLY A 54 10.32 -5.12 -0.54
N CYS A 55 11.63 -5.06 -0.28
CA CYS A 55 12.14 -4.98 1.10
C CYS A 55 11.93 -3.62 1.76
N ASP A 56 12.07 -2.54 0.99
CA ASP A 56 11.97 -1.16 1.50
C ASP A 56 10.69 -0.43 1.07
N CYS A 57 9.97 -0.97 0.07
CA CYS A 57 8.75 -0.38 -0.46
C CYS A 57 7.74 -1.41 -0.96
N ILE A 58 6.48 -1.00 -1.02
CA ILE A 58 5.35 -1.76 -1.54
C ILE A 58 4.74 -0.96 -2.69
N VAL A 59 4.43 -1.65 -3.78
CA VAL A 59 3.66 -1.10 -4.90
C VAL A 59 2.20 -1.47 -4.68
N LEU A 60 1.38 -0.44 -4.54
CA LEU A 60 -0.05 -0.50 -4.30
C LEU A 60 -0.79 -0.01 -5.55
N ILE A 61 -1.92 -0.62 -5.87
CA ILE A 61 -2.83 -0.16 -6.92
C ILE A 61 -4.04 0.43 -6.23
N LEU A 62 -4.25 1.74 -6.37
CA LEU A 62 -5.43 2.42 -5.86
C LEU A 62 -6.66 1.90 -6.61
N LEU A 63 -7.67 1.47 -5.86
CA LEU A 63 -8.95 1.05 -6.40
C LEU A 63 -9.90 2.24 -6.37
N ASN A 64 -10.51 2.58 -7.51
CA ASN A 64 -11.43 3.70 -7.60
C ASN A 64 -12.86 3.27 -7.24
N PRO A 65 -13.44 3.67 -6.09
CA PRO A 65 -14.81 3.29 -5.73
C PRO A 65 -15.86 3.89 -6.66
N ALA A 66 -15.59 5.02 -7.33
CA ALA A 66 -16.51 5.63 -8.29
C ALA A 66 -16.64 4.82 -9.59
N ASP A 67 -15.68 3.93 -9.86
CA ASP A 67 -15.64 3.07 -11.04
C ASP A 67 -15.60 1.60 -10.63
N ASN A 68 -16.50 1.19 -9.72
CA ASN A 68 -16.64 -0.19 -9.25
C ASN A 68 -15.33 -0.85 -8.78
N TYR A 69 -14.48 -0.11 -8.07
CA TYR A 69 -13.19 -0.55 -7.57
C TYR A 69 -12.21 -1.02 -8.65
N GLN A 70 -12.33 -0.49 -9.88
CA GLN A 70 -11.36 -0.76 -10.94
C GLN A 70 -9.96 -0.25 -10.55
N PRO A 71 -8.89 -0.98 -10.95
CA PRO A 71 -7.51 -0.52 -10.86
C PRO A 71 -7.34 0.85 -11.52
N TRP A 72 -6.94 1.87 -10.75
CA TRP A 72 -6.82 3.22 -11.29
C TRP A 72 -5.37 3.65 -11.48
N ARG A 73 -4.55 3.58 -10.42
CA ARG A 73 -3.16 4.07 -10.43
C ARG A 73 -2.26 3.29 -9.49
N GLU A 74 -0.99 3.17 -9.85
CA GLU A 74 0.04 2.61 -8.99
C GLU A 74 0.64 3.67 -8.05
N TYR A 75 0.92 3.25 -6.82
CA TYR A 75 1.57 4.02 -5.78
C TYR A 75 2.71 3.22 -5.19
N VAL A 76 3.88 3.85 -5.07
CA VAL A 76 5.01 3.27 -4.36
C VAL A 76 5.06 3.87 -2.97
N VAL A 77 4.87 3.02 -1.96
CA VAL A 77 4.88 3.43 -0.55
C VAL A 77 6.07 2.80 0.16
N LYS A 78 6.85 3.61 0.86
CA LYS A 78 7.98 3.11 1.66
C LYS A 78 7.43 2.39 2.89
N CYS A 79 8.01 1.25 3.23
CA CYS A 79 7.52 0.44 4.32
C CYS A 79 7.58 1.14 5.69
N LYS A 80 8.60 1.99 5.91
CA LYS A 80 8.76 2.80 7.14
C LYS A 80 7.62 3.80 7.37
N ASP A 81 6.91 4.17 6.30
CA ASP A 81 5.87 5.18 6.33
C ASP A 81 4.49 4.54 6.52
N ILE A 82 4.36 3.21 6.43
CA ILE A 82 3.09 2.49 6.64
C ILE A 82 2.85 2.33 8.13
N VAL A 83 1.74 2.88 8.61
CA VAL A 83 1.34 2.81 10.03
C VAL A 83 0.47 1.59 10.29
N ALA A 84 -0.40 1.25 9.34
CA ALA A 84 -1.27 0.08 9.42
C ALA A 84 -1.75 -0.37 8.04
N MET A 85 -2.11 -1.65 7.93
CA MET A 85 -2.92 -2.18 6.83
C MET A 85 -4.05 -3.05 7.37
N ARG A 86 -5.23 -2.97 6.76
CA ARG A 86 -6.39 -3.79 7.11
C ARG A 86 -7.02 -4.37 5.85
N GLY A 87 -7.12 -5.70 5.81
CA GLY A 87 -7.87 -6.42 4.79
C GLY A 87 -9.40 -6.30 4.99
N GLY A 88 -10.15 -6.40 3.89
CA GLY A 88 -11.59 -6.25 3.81
C GLY A 88 -12.25 -7.34 2.99
#